data_AF-A0A5R2NA53-F1
#
_entry.id   AF-A0A5R2NA53-F1
#
_cell.length_a   1.000
_cell.length_b   1.000
_cell.length_c   1.000
_cell.angle_alpha   90.00
_cell.angle_beta   90.00
_cell.angle_gamma   90.00
#
_symmetry.space_group_name_H-M   'P 1'
#
loop_
_entity.id
_entity.type
_entity.pdbx_description
1 polymer ?
#
loop_
_entity_poly.entity_id
_entity_poly.type
_entity_poly.pdbx_seq_one_letter_code
_entity_poly.pdbx_strand_id
1 'polypeptide(L)'
;AGYMPPGVQASDALSHRWILSNGYVPHSFEVLDKAAANFGVEPRYPFWDKPLVEFCLGLPGEQKLSHGFGRYVLRRAMEGILPAAVQWRRDKIDFTANLVNGMVRNHRDLLDQLLVCDAGRIAPYVNLPEVTAAYARLLRQPDQVAPLDVQYVWRSASLSLWLRQVQHGGSPA
;
A
#
# COMPACT_ATOMS: atom_id res chain seq x y z
N ALA A 1 -1.72 15.73 9.08
CA ALA A 1 -2.68 15.54 7.97
C ALA A 1 -3.75 16.61 8.07
N GLY A 2 -4.09 17.31 6.98
CA GLY A 2 -5.09 18.38 7.01
C GLY A 2 -6.45 17.85 7.48
N TYR A 3 -7.10 18.57 8.37
CA TYR A 3 -8.45 18.25 8.81
C TYR A 3 -9.43 18.93 7.86
N MET A 4 -10.26 18.16 7.17
CA MET A 4 -11.45 18.70 6.50
C MET A 4 -12.57 18.77 7.55
N PRO A 5 -13.10 19.96 7.89
CA PRO A 5 -14.06 20.10 8.98
C PRO A 5 -15.33 19.27 8.75
N PRO A 6 -15.88 18.60 9.78
CA PRO A 6 -17.20 18.02 9.76
C PRO A 6 -18.22 19.11 9.44
N GLY A 7 -19.01 18.91 8.39
CA GLY A 7 -20.03 19.88 7.94
C GLY A 7 -19.72 20.59 6.62
N VAL A 8 -18.50 20.45 6.07
CA VAL A 8 -18.21 20.89 4.70
C VAL A 8 -18.66 19.81 3.72
N GLN A 9 -19.81 19.98 3.06
CA GLN A 9 -20.11 19.26 1.81
C GLN A 9 -19.21 19.85 0.71
N ALA A 10 -17.97 19.38 0.64
CA ALA A 10 -17.09 19.77 -0.46
C ALA A 10 -17.63 19.14 -1.75
N SER A 11 -17.75 19.94 -2.80
CA SER A 11 -17.94 19.41 -4.14
C SER A 11 -16.81 18.42 -4.47
N ASP A 12 -17.06 17.48 -5.38
CA ASP A 12 -16.04 16.53 -5.84
C ASP A 12 -14.75 17.24 -6.32
N ALA A 13 -14.90 18.42 -6.92
CA ALA A 13 -13.77 19.26 -7.34
C ALA A 13 -12.95 19.78 -6.14
N LEU A 14 -13.61 20.27 -5.09
CA LEU A 14 -12.95 20.74 -3.87
C LEU A 14 -12.25 19.58 -3.14
N SER A 15 -12.92 18.43 -3.02
CA SER A 15 -12.35 17.22 -2.44
C SER A 15 -11.13 16.74 -3.21
N HIS A 16 -11.20 16.74 -4.55
CA HIS A 16 -10.06 16.37 -5.39
C HIS A 16 -8.89 17.34 -5.22
N ARG A 17 -9.15 18.66 -5.25
CA ARG A 17 -8.12 19.68 -5.04
C ARG A 17 -7.46 19.55 -3.67
N TRP A 18 -8.24 19.24 -2.64
CA TRP A 18 -7.73 19.05 -1.29
C TRP A 18 -6.76 17.88 -1.19
N ILE A 19 -7.08 16.74 -1.83
CA ILE A 19 -6.18 15.58 -1.90
C ILE A 19 -4.85 15.94 -2.59
N LEU A 20 -4.90 16.71 -3.68
CA LEU A 20 -3.70 17.14 -4.41
C LEU A 20 -2.85 18.15 -3.63
N SER A 21 -3.47 18.93 -2.75
CA SER A 21 -2.81 20.01 -2.01
C SER A 21 -2.27 19.59 -0.65
N ASN A 22 -2.52 18.34 -0.22
CA ASN A 22 -2.02 17.83 1.04
C ASN A 22 -0.65 17.14 0.87
N GLY A 23 0.04 16.87 1.98
CA GLY A 23 1.36 16.24 1.97
C GLY A 23 1.39 14.75 1.59
N TYR A 24 0.25 14.12 1.28
CA TYR A 24 0.18 12.68 1.00
C TYR A 24 0.91 12.30 -0.29
N VAL A 25 0.69 13.06 -1.37
CA VAL A 25 1.34 12.75 -2.66
C VAL A 25 2.85 13.01 -2.63
N PRO A 26 3.35 14.18 -2.14
CA PRO A 26 4.77 14.39 -1.96
C PRO A 26 5.44 13.29 -1.12
N HIS A 27 4.82 12.93 0.02
CA HIS A 27 5.33 11.85 0.87
C HIS A 27 5.39 10.51 0.13
N SER A 28 4.37 10.18 -0.67
CA SER A 28 4.33 8.95 -1.47
C SER A 28 5.48 8.91 -2.48
N PHE A 29 5.78 10.03 -3.16
CA PHE A 29 6.91 10.10 -4.09
C PHE A 29 8.24 9.98 -3.36
N GLU A 30 8.44 10.66 -2.23
CA GLU A 30 9.68 10.51 -1.46
C GLU A 30 9.95 9.06 -1.03
N VAL A 31 8.90 8.33 -0.61
CA VAL A 31 9.02 6.92 -0.22
C VAL A 31 9.38 6.05 -1.42
N LEU A 32 8.69 6.23 -2.55
CA LEU A 32 8.93 5.46 -3.77
C LEU A 32 10.30 5.77 -4.39
N ASP A 33 10.71 7.03 -4.41
CA ASP A 33 12.00 7.48 -4.93
C ASP A 33 13.15 6.92 -4.09
N LYS A 34 13.05 6.94 -2.76
CA LYS A 34 14.05 6.30 -1.87
C LYS A 34 14.15 4.80 -2.13
N ALA A 35 13.01 4.13 -2.31
CA ALA A 35 12.99 2.70 -2.61
C ALA A 35 13.63 2.38 -3.96
N ALA A 36 13.34 3.18 -5.00
CA ALA A 36 13.86 2.98 -6.36
C ALA A 36 15.34 3.35 -6.49
N ALA A 37 15.79 4.41 -5.81
CA ALA A 37 17.18 4.88 -5.81
C ALA A 37 18.16 3.80 -5.31
N ASN A 38 17.74 2.96 -4.35
CA ASN A 38 18.52 1.81 -3.88
C ASN A 38 18.86 0.80 -4.99
N PHE A 39 18.14 0.84 -6.11
CA PHE A 39 18.35 -0.01 -7.27
C PHE A 39 18.80 0.77 -8.52
N GLY A 40 19.16 2.05 -8.38
CA GLY A 40 19.54 2.90 -9.51
C GLY A 40 18.41 3.16 -10.50
N VAL A 41 17.16 3.03 -10.05
CA VAL A 41 15.96 3.24 -10.89
C VAL A 41 15.38 4.62 -10.62
N GLU A 42 15.07 5.36 -11.68
CA GLU A 42 14.33 6.63 -11.61
C GLU A 42 12.85 6.40 -11.97
N PRO A 43 11.92 6.44 -11.01
CA PRO A 43 10.51 6.26 -11.30
C PRO A 43 9.95 7.47 -12.05
N ARG A 44 9.05 7.21 -13.00
CA ARG A 44 8.29 8.25 -13.72
C ARG A 44 6.80 8.07 -13.44
N TYR A 45 6.10 9.18 -13.29
CA TYR A 45 4.68 9.21 -12.94
C TYR A 45 3.85 9.92 -14.03
N PRO A 46 3.57 9.28 -15.17
CA PRO A 46 2.87 9.92 -16.29
C PRO A 46 1.50 10.52 -15.92
N PHE A 47 0.80 9.92 -14.96
CA PHE A 47 -0.48 10.44 -14.46
C PHE A 47 -0.36 11.66 -13.54
N TRP A 48 0.87 12.04 -13.18
CA TRP A 48 1.18 13.24 -12.40
C TRP A 48 1.68 14.40 -13.28
N ASP A 49 1.49 14.29 -14.60
CA ASP A 49 1.72 15.41 -15.50
C ASP A 49 0.73 16.55 -15.22
N LYS A 50 1.22 17.79 -15.15
CA LYS A 50 0.43 18.95 -14.72
C LYS A 50 -0.81 19.17 -15.61
N PRO A 51 -0.71 19.24 -16.95
CA PRO A 51 -1.86 19.32 -17.84
C PRO A 51 -2.92 18.24 -17.57
N LEU A 52 -2.49 16.99 -17.35
CA LEU A 52 -3.42 15.88 -17.09
C LEU A 52 -4.12 16.03 -15.72
N VAL A 53 -3.38 16.46 -14.69
CA VAL A 53 -3.96 16.74 -13.37
C VAL A 53 -4.97 17.89 -13.44
N GLU A 54 -4.64 18.98 -14.13
CA GLU A 54 -5.53 20.13 -14.35
C GLU A 54 -6.80 19.73 -15.11
N PHE A 55 -6.66 18.90 -16.15
CA PHE A 55 -7.81 18.30 -16.84
C PHE A 55 -8.70 17.50 -15.89
N CYS A 56 -8.12 16.63 -15.05
CA CYS A 56 -8.86 15.81 -14.09
C CYS A 56 -9.53 16.62 -12.96
N LEU A 57 -9.02 17.82 -12.65
CA LEU A 57 -9.65 18.76 -11.72
C LEU A 57 -10.91 19.39 -12.31
N GLY A 58 -10.94 19.63 -13.62
CA GLY A 58 -12.10 20.17 -14.34
C GLY A 58 -13.16 19.12 -14.70
N LEU A 59 -12.88 17.83 -14.54
CA LEU A 59 -13.83 16.76 -14.87
C LEU A 59 -15.00 16.69 -13.87
N PRO A 60 -16.24 16.49 -14.37
CA PRO A 60 -17.37 16.22 -13.50
C PRO A 60 -17.21 14.85 -12.80
N GLY A 61 -17.80 14.71 -11.62
CA GLY A 61 -17.61 13.55 -10.72
C GLY A 61 -17.96 12.22 -11.37
N GLU A 62 -18.97 12.22 -12.24
CA GLU A 62 -19.45 11.06 -13.00
C GLU A 62 -18.38 10.51 -13.96
N GLN A 63 -17.41 11.33 -14.38
CA GLN A 63 -16.28 10.85 -15.18
C GLN A 63 -15.27 10.07 -14.34
N LYS A 64 -15.25 10.27 -13.02
CA LYS A 64 -14.41 9.51 -12.08
C LYS A 64 -15.11 8.26 -11.59
N LEU A 65 -16.43 8.30 -11.38
CA LEU A 65 -17.24 7.16 -10.96
C LEU A 65 -18.58 7.17 -11.70
N SER A 66 -18.82 6.17 -12.54
CA SER A 66 -20.12 5.98 -13.19
C SER A 66 -20.41 4.51 -13.44
N HIS A 67 -21.68 4.12 -13.39
CA HIS A 67 -22.16 2.74 -13.60
C HIS A 67 -21.42 1.70 -12.74
N GLY A 68 -21.01 2.05 -11.52
CA GLY A 68 -20.24 1.19 -10.62
C GLY A 68 -18.76 1.04 -10.97
N PHE A 69 -18.25 1.80 -11.94
CA PHE A 69 -16.85 1.79 -12.35
C PHE A 69 -16.14 3.07 -11.95
N GLY A 70 -15.09 2.92 -11.13
CA GLY A 70 -14.10 3.98 -10.92
C GLY A 70 -13.19 4.18 -12.14
N ARG A 71 -12.61 5.37 -12.26
CA ARG A 71 -11.76 5.81 -13.38
C ARG A 71 -12.48 5.69 -14.73
N TYR A 72 -13.78 6.00 -14.77
CA TYR A 72 -14.64 5.75 -15.93
C TYR A 72 -14.13 6.44 -17.21
N VAL A 73 -13.68 7.69 -17.11
CA VAL A 73 -13.06 8.44 -18.21
C VAL A 73 -11.84 7.74 -18.78
N LEU A 74 -10.97 7.20 -17.93
CA LEU A 74 -9.77 6.47 -18.36
C LEU A 74 -10.16 5.18 -19.06
N ARG A 75 -11.15 4.44 -18.54
CA ARG A 75 -11.64 3.21 -19.18
C ARG A 75 -12.19 3.49 -20.57
N ARG A 76 -12.97 4.56 -20.74
CA ARG A 76 -13.47 5.00 -22.06
C ARG A 76 -12.35 5.42 -23.00
N ALA A 77 -11.36 6.16 -22.50
CA ALA A 77 -10.22 6.60 -23.29
C ALA A 77 -9.35 5.43 -23.80
N MET A 78 -9.40 4.27 -23.14
CA MET A 78 -8.67 3.05 -23.52
C MET A 78 -9.44 2.11 -24.45
N GLU A 79 -10.65 2.48 -24.90
CA GLU A 79 -11.41 1.72 -25.89
C GLU A 79 -10.58 1.53 -27.17
N GLY A 80 -10.48 0.30 -27.67
CA GLY A 80 -9.65 -0.05 -28.82
C GLY A 80 -8.14 -0.08 -28.56
N ILE A 81 -7.67 0.32 -27.37
CA ILE A 81 -6.25 0.23 -26.96
C ILE A 81 -6.02 -0.99 -26.05
N LEU A 82 -6.91 -1.20 -25.08
CA LEU A 82 -6.83 -2.34 -24.15
C LEU A 82 -7.85 -3.41 -24.52
N PRO A 83 -7.55 -4.71 -24.27
CA PRO A 83 -8.56 -5.75 -24.33
C PRO A 83 -9.72 -5.46 -23.38
N ALA A 84 -10.96 -5.69 -23.81
CA ALA A 84 -12.15 -5.40 -23.01
C ALA A 84 -12.12 -6.06 -21.60
N ALA A 85 -11.55 -7.27 -21.51
CA ALA A 85 -11.37 -7.98 -20.24
C ALA A 85 -10.47 -7.23 -19.23
N VAL A 86 -9.48 -6.46 -19.72
CA VAL A 86 -8.61 -5.61 -18.88
C VAL A 86 -9.29 -4.26 -18.63
N GLN A 87 -9.80 -3.63 -19.69
CA GLN A 87 -10.45 -2.32 -19.66
C GLN A 87 -11.62 -2.26 -18.68
N TRP A 88 -12.44 -3.31 -18.60
CA TRP A 88 -13.65 -3.38 -17.79
C TRP A 88 -13.52 -4.26 -16.55
N ARG A 89 -12.29 -4.64 -16.19
CA ARG A 89 -12.02 -5.38 -14.96
C ARG A 89 -12.49 -4.61 -13.71
N ARG A 90 -13.23 -5.29 -12.82
CA ARG A 90 -13.79 -4.73 -11.59
C ARG A 90 -12.89 -4.93 -10.38
N ASP A 91 -12.23 -6.07 -10.32
CA ASP A 91 -11.29 -6.41 -9.27
C ASP A 91 -10.00 -5.57 -9.38
N LYS A 92 -9.37 -5.38 -8.23
CA LYS A 92 -8.02 -4.82 -8.14
C LYS A 92 -7.03 -5.98 -8.24
N ILE A 93 -5.80 -5.68 -8.65
CA ILE A 93 -4.77 -6.71 -8.59
C ILE A 93 -4.52 -7.06 -7.12
N ASP A 94 -4.40 -8.35 -6.83
CA ASP A 94 -4.02 -8.84 -5.51
C ASP A 94 -2.52 -9.13 -5.52
N PHE A 95 -1.77 -8.45 -4.66
CA PHE A 95 -0.33 -8.65 -4.50
C PHE A 95 0.02 -9.63 -3.38
N THR A 96 -0.96 -10.25 -2.73
CA THR A 96 -0.76 -11.18 -1.61
C THR A 96 0.23 -12.28 -1.96
N ALA A 97 0.07 -12.95 -3.10
CA ALA A 97 0.99 -14.01 -3.52
C ALA A 97 2.44 -13.51 -3.70
N ASN A 98 2.65 -12.31 -4.25
CA ASN A 98 3.98 -11.73 -4.41
C ASN A 98 4.60 -11.41 -3.04
N LEU A 99 3.81 -10.89 -2.11
CA LEU A 99 4.25 -10.57 -0.76
C LEU A 99 4.61 -11.84 0.02
N VAL A 100 3.78 -12.89 -0.06
CA VAL A 100 4.06 -14.20 0.55
C VAL A 100 5.35 -14.78 -0.03
N ASN A 101 5.52 -14.73 -1.35
CA ASN A 101 6.74 -15.21 -2.00
C ASN A 101 7.97 -14.44 -1.50
N GLY A 102 7.91 -13.11 -1.40
CA GLY A 102 9.00 -12.31 -0.84
C GLY A 102 9.31 -12.66 0.61
N MET A 103 8.29 -12.79 1.46
CA MET A 103 8.44 -13.13 2.87
C MET A 103 9.01 -14.55 3.08
N VAL A 104 8.45 -15.56 2.42
CA VAL A 104 8.79 -16.97 2.64
C VAL A 104 10.02 -17.40 1.86
N ARG A 105 10.18 -16.96 0.60
CA ARG A 105 11.30 -17.43 -0.24
C ARG A 105 12.54 -16.58 -0.09
N ASN A 106 12.39 -15.26 0.04
CA ASN A 106 13.53 -14.35 0.02
C ASN A 106 14.00 -13.95 1.43
N HIS A 107 13.11 -13.97 2.42
CA HIS A 107 13.37 -13.39 3.74
C HIS A 107 12.97 -14.29 4.92
N ARG A 108 12.93 -15.61 4.73
CA ARG A 108 12.54 -16.55 5.78
C ARG A 108 13.41 -16.42 7.03
N ASP A 109 14.72 -16.41 6.88
CA ASP A 109 15.65 -16.35 8.03
C ASP A 109 15.43 -15.08 8.86
N LEU A 110 15.10 -13.96 8.20
CA LEU A 110 14.76 -12.72 8.87
C LEU A 110 13.45 -12.85 9.65
N LEU A 111 12.42 -13.49 9.07
CA LEU A 111 11.16 -13.74 9.76
C LEU A 111 11.32 -14.70 10.94
N ASP A 112 12.10 -15.78 10.79
CA ASP A 112 12.42 -16.69 11.89
C ASP A 112 13.13 -15.92 13.02
N GLN A 113 14.09 -15.05 12.69
CA GLN A 113 14.76 -14.22 13.68
C GLN A 113 13.76 -13.28 14.39
N LEU A 114 12.89 -12.59 13.66
CA LEU A 114 12.00 -11.56 14.20
C LEU A 114 10.80 -12.11 14.97
N LEU A 115 10.24 -13.24 14.50
CA LEU A 115 8.96 -13.79 14.98
C LEU A 115 9.14 -15.03 15.85
N VAL A 116 10.30 -15.68 15.82
CA VAL A 116 10.60 -16.86 16.66
C VAL A 116 11.67 -16.52 17.68
N CYS A 117 12.89 -16.18 17.24
CA CYS A 117 14.00 -15.93 18.17
C CYS A 117 13.74 -14.70 19.05
N ASP A 118 13.19 -13.64 18.45
CA ASP A 118 13.00 -12.34 19.09
C ASP A 118 11.54 -12.02 19.42
N ALA A 119 10.66 -13.03 19.39
CA ALA A 119 9.23 -12.87 19.63
C ALA A 119 8.92 -12.14 20.94
N GLY A 120 9.78 -12.32 21.96
CA GLY A 120 9.67 -11.64 23.26
C GLY A 120 9.64 -10.11 23.16
N ARG A 121 10.28 -9.50 22.14
CA ARG A 121 10.28 -8.03 21.96
C ARG A 121 8.91 -7.48 21.60
N ILE A 122 8.12 -8.25 20.84
CA ILE A 122 6.78 -7.83 20.40
C ILE A 122 5.66 -8.37 21.29
N ALA A 123 5.96 -9.35 22.16
CA ALA A 123 4.99 -10.02 23.05
C ALA A 123 4.01 -9.09 23.79
N PRO A 124 4.42 -7.92 24.31
CA PRO A 124 3.49 -7.02 25.02
C PRO A 124 2.46 -6.34 24.11
N TYR A 125 2.68 -6.33 22.79
CA TYR A 125 1.92 -5.52 21.84
C TYR A 125 1.08 -6.35 20.86
N VAL A 126 1.38 -7.65 20.73
CA VAL A 126 0.74 -8.53 19.75
C VAL A 126 0.28 -9.83 20.40
N ASN A 127 -0.79 -10.41 19.86
CA ASN A 127 -1.19 -11.78 20.20
C ASN A 127 -0.20 -12.77 19.54
N LEU A 128 0.87 -13.12 20.27
CA LEU A 128 1.92 -14.01 19.76
C LEU A 128 1.41 -15.38 19.30
N PRO A 129 0.49 -16.06 20.03
CA PRO A 129 -0.12 -17.29 19.54
C PRO A 129 -0.73 -17.14 18.14
N GLU A 130 -1.50 -16.08 17.89
CA GLU A 130 -2.13 -15.84 16.58
C GLU A 130 -1.09 -15.54 15.48
N VAL A 131 -0.07 -14.73 15.79
CA VAL A 131 1.02 -14.43 14.84
C VAL A 131 1.81 -15.69 14.50
N THR A 132 2.11 -16.52 15.50
CA THR A 132 2.84 -17.79 15.32
C THR A 132 2.02 -18.76 14.47
N ALA A 133 0.71 -18.85 14.72
CA ALA A 133 -0.19 -19.69 13.95
C ALA A 133 -0.32 -19.20 12.49
N ALA A 134 -0.44 -17.88 12.27
CA ALA A 134 -0.45 -17.27 10.95
C ALA A 134 0.86 -17.52 10.20
N TYR A 135 2.01 -17.38 10.88
CA TYR A 135 3.31 -17.66 10.28
C TYR A 135 3.48 -19.13 9.90
N ALA A 136 3.06 -20.06 10.77
CA ALA A 136 3.10 -21.48 10.48
C ALA A 136 2.19 -21.87 9.29
N ARG A 137 1.00 -21.26 9.15
CA ARG A 137 0.13 -21.44 7.98
C ARG A 137 0.78 -20.94 6.70
N LEU A 138 1.38 -19.75 6.75
CA LEU A 138 2.11 -19.13 5.64
C LEU A 138 3.28 -19.99 5.14
N LEU A 139 4.02 -20.65 6.05
CA LEU A 139 5.09 -21.58 5.69
C LEU A 139 4.57 -22.90 5.10
N ARG A 140 3.44 -23.42 5.60
CA ARG A 140 2.90 -24.73 5.18
C ARG A 140 2.19 -24.66 3.84
N GLN A 141 1.42 -23.60 3.59
CA GLN A 141 0.54 -23.45 2.43
C GLN A 141 0.69 -22.04 1.82
N PRO A 142 1.87 -21.69 1.28
CA PRO A 142 2.15 -20.33 0.79
C PRO A 142 1.23 -19.89 -0.36
N ASP A 143 0.65 -20.83 -1.11
CA ASP A 143 -0.24 -20.53 -2.24
C ASP A 143 -1.71 -20.35 -1.83
N GLN A 144 -2.08 -20.62 -0.57
CA GLN A 144 -3.47 -20.59 -0.08
C GLN A 144 -3.64 -19.69 1.15
N VAL A 145 -2.73 -18.73 1.34
CA VAL A 145 -2.73 -17.91 2.56
C VAL A 145 -3.85 -16.86 2.53
N ALA A 146 -4.57 -16.75 3.64
CA ALA A 146 -5.54 -15.69 3.83
C ALA A 146 -4.83 -14.31 3.90
N PRO A 147 -5.33 -13.25 3.24
CA PRO A 147 -4.72 -11.92 3.30
C PRO A 147 -4.52 -11.38 4.74
N LEU A 148 -5.35 -11.82 5.68
CA LEU A 148 -5.23 -11.45 7.09
C LEU A 148 -3.98 -12.04 7.75
N ASP A 149 -3.64 -13.30 7.45
CA ASP A 149 -2.43 -13.95 7.96
C ASP A 149 -1.18 -13.22 7.47
N VAL A 150 -1.18 -12.83 6.19
CA VAL A 150 -0.10 -12.02 5.59
C VAL A 150 0.05 -10.69 6.33
N GLN A 151 -1.05 -10.02 6.66
CA GLN A 151 -1.01 -8.77 7.43
C GLN A 151 -0.49 -8.98 8.86
N TYR A 152 -0.88 -10.06 9.54
CA TYR A 152 -0.40 -10.35 10.90
C TYR A 152 1.10 -10.59 10.92
N VAL A 153 1.60 -11.43 10.01
CA VAL A 153 3.04 -11.70 9.88
C VAL A 153 3.80 -10.42 9.53
N TRP A 154 3.35 -9.69 8.49
CA TRP A 154 4.02 -8.48 8.02
C TRP A 154 4.09 -7.38 9.08
N ARG A 155 2.97 -7.11 9.78
CA ARG A 155 2.90 -6.07 10.81
C ARG A 155 3.73 -6.41 12.04
N SER A 156 3.71 -7.67 12.48
CA SER A 156 4.53 -8.14 13.60
C SER A 156 6.02 -8.07 13.28
N ALA A 157 6.41 -8.47 12.07
CA ALA A 157 7.80 -8.38 11.61
C ALA A 157 8.26 -6.91 11.53
N SER A 158 7.41 -6.03 10.98
CA SER A 158 7.66 -4.59 10.91
C SER A 158 7.83 -3.97 12.29
N LEU A 159 6.97 -4.33 13.25
CA LEU A 159 7.07 -3.88 14.63
C LEU A 159 8.37 -4.35 15.29
N SER A 160 8.74 -5.62 15.10
CA SER A 160 10.00 -6.16 15.63
C SER A 160 11.22 -5.41 15.08
N LEU A 161 11.26 -5.13 13.77
CA LEU A 161 12.30 -4.31 13.14
C LEU A 161 12.36 -2.90 13.70
N TRP A 162 11.21 -2.24 13.84
CA TRP A 162 11.14 -0.90 14.40
C TRP A 162 11.61 -0.85 15.86
N LEU A 163 11.17 -1.79 16.70
CA LEU A 163 11.63 -1.88 18.09
C LEU A 163 13.13 -2.13 18.18
N ARG A 164 13.71 -2.98 17.32
CA ARG A 164 15.18 -3.14 17.25
C ARG A 164 15.86 -1.82 16.93
N GLN A 165 15.36 -1.06 15.95
CA GLN A 165 15.94 0.23 15.59
C GLN A 165 15.89 1.24 16.74
N VAL A 166 14.74 1.36 17.41
CA VAL A 166 14.52 2.35 18.48
C VAL A 166 15.19 1.94 19.80
N GLN A 167 15.29 0.64 20.10
CA GLN A 167 15.92 0.16 21.34
C GLN A 167 17.46 0.08 21.23
N HIS A 168 18.01 -0.14 20.03
CA HIS A 168 19.47 -0.05 19.82
C HIS A 168 19.96 1.39 19.68
N GLY A 169 19.17 2.27 19.06
CA GLY A 169 19.42 3.70 19.04
C GLY A 169 18.74 4.36 20.23
N GLY A 170 19.28 4.19 21.45
CA GLY A 170 18.82 4.97 22.60
C GLY A 170 18.73 6.44 22.20
N SER A 171 17.52 6.97 22.08
CA SER A 171 17.34 8.39 21.82
C SER A 171 17.86 9.12 23.05
N PRO A 172 18.85 10.03 22.95
CA PRO A 172 18.99 11.04 23.96
C PRO A 172 17.69 11.84 23.91
N ALA A 173 16.93 11.79 25.01
CA ALA A 173 15.91 12.79 25.27
C ALA A 173 16.56 14.18 25.37
#